data_AF-A0A076F0V0-F1
#
_entry.id   AF-A0A076F0V0-F1
#
_cell.length_a   1.000
_cell.length_b   1.000
_cell.length_c   1.000
_cell.angle_alpha   90.00
_cell.angle_beta   90.00
_cell.angle_gamma   90.00
#
_symmetry.space_group_name_H-M   'P 1'
#
loop_
_entity.id
_entity.type
_entity.pdbx_description
1 polymer ?
#
loop_
_entity_poly.entity_id
_entity_poly.type
_entity_poly.pdbx_seq_one_letter_code
_entity_poly.pdbx_strand_id
1 'polypeptide(L)'
;MTSVRPVDNHLIEDTAAQIADAERAGAPRTPVRNLIGRNDIDTAYRVQDLNADAAVAGRHHIVDRKIGMTSPAVQAQLGADQPDFGVLFAHIDGSSNRFMKVG
;
A
#
# COMPACT_ATOMS: atom_id res chain seq x y z
N MET A 1 -7.20 -1.09 27.84
CA MET A 1 -6.89 0.00 26.90
C MET A 1 -5.38 0.14 26.88
N THR A 2 -4.70 -0.64 26.05
CA THR A 2 -3.24 -0.61 25.95
C THR A 2 -2.86 0.70 25.28
N SER A 3 -2.08 1.53 25.96
CA SER A 3 -1.47 2.72 25.38
C SER A 3 -0.64 2.27 24.18
N VAL A 4 -1.18 2.47 22.96
CA VAL A 4 -0.44 2.28 21.73
C VAL A 4 0.62 3.37 21.75
N ARG A 5 1.88 2.99 21.98
CA ARG A 5 2.98 3.91 21.76
C ARG A 5 2.88 4.37 20.30
N PRO A 6 2.96 5.68 20.01
CA PRO A 6 2.98 6.12 18.63
C PRO A 6 4.14 5.42 17.94
N VAL A 7 3.84 4.73 16.84
CA VAL A 7 4.86 4.13 15.99
C VAL A 7 5.80 5.24 15.53
N ASP A 8 7.10 4.99 15.63
CA ASP A 8 8.14 5.93 15.24
C ASP A 8 7.93 6.35 13.78
N ASN A 9 7.93 7.65 13.51
CA ASN A 9 7.78 8.17 12.15
C ASN A 9 8.91 7.65 11.24
N HIS A 10 10.11 7.47 11.78
CA HIS A 10 11.22 6.89 11.01
C HIS A 10 10.92 5.46 10.54
N LEU A 11 10.21 4.65 11.35
CA LEU A 11 9.81 3.31 10.93
C LEU A 11 8.84 3.35 9.74
N ILE A 12 7.93 4.33 9.72
CA ILE A 12 6.96 4.51 8.64
C ILE A 12 7.68 4.95 7.37
N GLU A 13 8.60 5.90 7.48
CA GLU A 13 9.45 6.39 6.38
C GLU A 13 10.30 5.27 5.78
N ASP A 14 11.01 4.50 6.62
CA ASP A 14 11.84 3.37 6.20
C ASP A 14 11.02 2.28 5.53
N THR A 15 9.83 1.98 6.06
CA THR A 15 8.93 0.98 5.48
C THR A 15 8.40 1.45 4.12
N ALA A 16 8.02 2.72 4.00
CA ALA A 16 7.58 3.32 2.74
C ALA A 16 8.69 3.22 1.68
N ALA A 17 9.92 3.60 2.05
CA ALA A 17 11.10 3.49 1.19
C ALA A 17 11.37 2.04 0.76
N GLN A 18 11.28 1.07 1.67
CA GLN A 18 11.47 -0.35 1.35
C GLN A 18 10.45 -0.85 0.30
N ILE A 19 9.19 -0.43 0.39
CA ILE A 19 8.14 -0.79 -0.57
C ILE A 19 8.42 -0.12 -1.93
N ALA A 20 8.72 1.18 -1.94
CA ALA A 20 9.03 1.92 -3.17
C ALA A 20 10.27 1.34 -3.89
N ASP A 21 11.28 0.90 -3.13
CA ASP A 21 12.46 0.22 -3.67
C ASP A 21 12.13 -1.14 -4.29
N ALA A 22 11.23 -1.91 -3.67
CA ALA A 22 10.77 -3.18 -4.20
C ALA A 22 10.05 -3.01 -5.55
N GLU A 23 9.18 -2.01 -5.64
CA GLU A 23 8.45 -1.65 -6.86
C GLU A 23 9.42 -1.23 -7.97
N ARG A 24 10.33 -0.29 -7.69
CA ARG A 24 11.33 0.18 -8.67
C ARG A 24 12.26 -0.93 -9.15
N ALA A 25 12.64 -1.85 -8.27
CA ALA A 25 13.50 -2.99 -8.62
C ALA A 25 12.74 -4.11 -9.35
N GLY A 26 11.40 -4.12 -9.33
CA GLY A 26 10.60 -5.24 -9.82
C GLY A 26 10.86 -6.54 -9.06
N ALA A 27 11.29 -6.45 -7.80
CA ALA A 27 11.76 -7.59 -7.01
C ALA A 27 11.07 -7.64 -5.64
N PRO A 28 10.39 -8.75 -5.28
CA PRO A 28 9.76 -8.90 -3.98
C PRO A 28 10.74 -8.73 -2.81
N ARG A 29 10.24 -8.13 -1.72
CA ARG A 29 10.96 -8.00 -0.44
C ARG A 29 10.25 -8.76 0.67
N THR A 30 10.93 -8.92 1.80
CA THR A 30 10.34 -9.51 3.01
C THR A 30 9.08 -8.74 3.44
N PRO A 31 8.00 -9.41 3.87
CA PRO A 31 6.75 -8.74 4.26
C PRO A 31 6.94 -7.71 5.37
N VAL A 32 6.45 -6.48 5.14
CA VAL A 32 6.58 -5.36 6.08
C VAL A 32 5.72 -5.49 7.35
N ARG A 33 4.75 -6.42 7.38
CA ARG A 33 3.85 -6.66 8.53
C ARG A 33 4.59 -7.01 9.84
N ASN A 34 5.84 -7.49 9.74
CA ASN A 34 6.69 -7.79 10.89
C ASN A 34 7.41 -6.55 11.43
N LEU A 35 7.46 -5.46 10.66
CA LEU A 35 8.07 -4.18 11.01
C LEU A 35 7.04 -3.27 11.66
N ILE A 36 5.92 -3.05 10.97
CA ILE A 36 4.89 -2.08 11.37
C ILE A 36 3.84 -2.62 12.34
N GLY A 37 3.88 -3.92 12.63
CA GLY A 37 2.86 -4.61 13.42
C GLY A 37 1.77 -5.23 12.54
N ARG A 38 1.45 -6.50 12.81
CA ARG A 38 0.59 -7.32 11.94
C ARG A 38 -0.84 -6.79 11.77
N ASN A 39 -1.35 -6.12 12.79
CA ASN A 39 -2.74 -5.68 12.88
C ASN A 39 -2.85 -4.15 13.01
N ASP A 40 -1.74 -3.43 12.82
CA ASP A 40 -1.73 -1.96 12.92
C ASP A 40 -2.10 -1.36 11.55
N ILE A 41 -3.40 -1.32 11.29
CA ILE A 41 -3.98 -0.81 10.05
C ILE A 41 -3.70 0.68 9.88
N ASP A 42 -3.72 1.45 10.97
CA ASP A 42 -3.46 2.89 10.95
C ASP A 42 -2.02 3.16 10.47
N THR A 43 -1.04 2.44 11.00
CA THR A 43 0.35 2.54 10.54
C THR A 43 0.51 2.08 9.09
N ALA A 44 -0.20 1.02 8.67
CA ALA A 44 -0.18 0.58 7.28
C ALA A 44 -0.70 1.66 6.31
N TYR A 45 -1.78 2.36 6.65
CA TYR A 45 -2.29 3.47 5.83
C TYR A 45 -1.35 4.68 5.84
N ARG A 46 -0.69 4.99 6.95
CA ARG A 46 0.34 6.06 6.98
C ARG A 46 1.51 5.75 6.04
N VAL A 47 1.95 4.49 5.95
CA VAL A 47 2.96 4.05 4.97
C VAL A 47 2.45 4.23 3.54
N GLN A 48 1.19 3.86 3.27
CA GLN A 48 0.56 4.03 1.96
C GLN A 48 0.48 5.51 1.57
N ASP A 49 0.07 6.38 2.49
CA ASP A 49 -0.06 7.83 2.27
C ASP A 49 1.31 8.44 1.93
N LEU A 50 2.38 8.08 2.63
CA LEU A 50 3.74 8.56 2.31
C LEU A 50 4.17 8.20 0.88
N ASN A 51 3.92 6.97 0.43
CA ASN A 51 4.24 6.57 -0.94
C ASN A 51 3.33 7.26 -1.97
N ALA A 52 2.07 7.51 -1.64
CA ALA A 52 1.16 8.25 -2.50
C ALA A 52 1.60 9.72 -2.65
N ASP A 53 1.95 10.37 -1.54
CA ASP A 53 2.47 11.73 -1.51
C ASP A 53 3.79 11.85 -2.29
N ALA A 54 4.70 10.88 -2.13
CA ALA A 54 5.94 10.82 -2.89
C ALA A 54 5.69 10.70 -4.40
N ALA A 55 4.71 9.89 -4.82
CA ALA A 55 4.33 9.76 -6.22
C ALA A 55 3.75 11.07 -6.77
N VAL A 56 2.89 11.76 -6.01
CA VAL A 56 2.35 13.07 -6.40
C VAL A 56 3.44 14.13 -6.50
N ALA A 57 4.38 14.16 -5.55
CA ALA A 57 5.56 15.03 -5.60
C ALA A 57 6.44 14.71 -6.83
N GLY A 58 6.50 13.44 -7.23
CA GLY A 58 7.09 12.94 -8.48
C GLY A 58 6.31 13.27 -9.76
N ARG A 59 5.24 14.08 -9.68
CA ARG A 59 4.35 14.47 -10.79
C ARG A 59 3.46 13.35 -11.34
N HIS A 60 3.26 12.27 -10.58
CA HIS A 60 2.20 11.31 -10.90
C HIS A 60 0.83 11.89 -10.54
N HIS A 61 -0.17 11.60 -11.37
CA HIS A 61 -1.54 12.06 -11.16
C HIS A 61 -2.39 10.94 -10.60
N ILE A 62 -3.06 11.19 -9.47
CA ILE A 62 -4.12 10.31 -8.96
C ILE A 62 -5.33 10.47 -9.91
N VAL A 63 -5.86 9.35 -10.39
CA VAL A 63 -6.99 9.31 -11.32
C VAL A 63 -8.22 8.63 -10.73
N ASP A 64 -8.07 7.79 -9.71
CA ASP A 64 -9.19 7.09 -9.07
C ASP A 64 -8.81 6.52 -7.69
N ARG A 65 -9.76 5.85 -7.03
CA ARG A 65 -9.59 5.08 -5.80
C ARG A 65 -10.08 3.65 -6.00
N LYS A 66 -9.36 2.70 -5.42
CA LYS A 66 -9.70 1.27 -5.46
C LYS A 66 -10.19 0.82 -4.10
N ILE A 67 -11.28 0.06 -4.07
CA ILE A 67 -11.71 -0.70 -2.89
C ILE A 67 -11.44 -2.18 -3.16
N GLY A 68 -10.63 -2.83 -2.32
CA GLY A 68 -10.32 -4.26 -2.38
C GLY A 68 -10.92 -5.03 -1.21
N MET A 69 -10.67 -6.34 -1.19
CA MET A 69 -11.21 -7.27 -0.19
C MET A 69 -12.71 -7.10 0.10
N THR A 70 -13.56 -6.93 -0.93
CA THR A 70 -15.00 -6.69 -0.73
C THR A 70 -15.82 -7.98 -0.55
N SER A 71 -15.23 -9.15 -0.76
CA SER A 71 -15.89 -10.45 -0.55
C SER A 71 -15.80 -10.88 0.91
N PRO A 72 -16.93 -11.09 1.61
CA PRO A 72 -16.92 -11.57 3.00
C PRO A 72 -16.21 -12.91 3.17
N ALA A 73 -16.30 -13.80 2.18
CA ALA A 73 -15.62 -15.10 2.21
C ALA A 73 -14.09 -14.94 2.16
N VAL A 74 -13.58 -14.02 1.34
CA VAL A 74 -12.14 -13.74 1.23
C VAL A 74 -11.64 -13.00 2.47
N GLN A 75 -12.42 -12.05 3.00
CA GLN A 75 -12.14 -11.38 4.27
C GLN A 75 -11.96 -12.39 5.40
N ALA A 76 -12.90 -13.32 5.56
CA ALA A 76 -12.83 -14.37 6.58
C ALA A 76 -11.60 -15.29 6.40
N GLN A 77 -11.27 -15.66 5.16
CA GLN A 77 -10.08 -16.49 4.87
C GLN A 77 -8.77 -15.78 5.24
N LEU A 78 -8.69 -14.47 5.06
CA LEU A 78 -7.49 -13.67 5.32
C LEU A 78 -7.45 -13.07 6.74
N GLY A 79 -8.52 -13.25 7.52
CA GLY A 79 -8.65 -12.66 8.86
C GLY A 79 -8.82 -11.15 8.84
N ALA A 80 -9.38 -10.60 7.75
CA ALA A 80 -9.77 -9.20 7.65
C ALA A 80 -11.23 -9.03 8.10
N ASP A 81 -11.52 -7.91 8.77
CA ASP A 81 -12.86 -7.56 9.25
C ASP A 81 -13.49 -6.40 8.45
N GLN A 82 -12.73 -5.80 7.53
CA GLN A 82 -13.18 -4.73 6.64
C GLN A 82 -12.48 -4.77 5.27
N PRO A 83 -13.07 -4.15 4.22
CA PRO A 83 -12.40 -3.86 2.95
C PRO A 83 -11.12 -3.01 3.12
N ASP A 84 -10.25 -3.04 2.10
CA ASP A 84 -9.10 -2.14 2.01
C ASP A 84 -9.28 -1.07 0.91
N PHE A 85 -8.46 -0.02 0.98
CA PHE A 85 -8.53 1.12 0.07
C PHE A 85 -7.15 1.45 -0.51
N GLY A 86 -7.12 1.76 -1.81
CA GLY A 86 -5.91 2.17 -2.53
C GLY A 86 -6.17 3.40 -3.42
N VAL A 87 -5.09 4.07 -3.81
CA VAL A 87 -5.12 5.14 -4.83
C VAL A 87 -4.67 4.58 -6.17
N LEU A 88 -5.28 5.05 -7.26
CA LEU A 88 -4.87 4.70 -8.62
C LEU A 88 -4.21 5.89 -9.30
N PHE A 89 -3.04 5.65 -9.92
CA PHE A 89 -2.30 6.66 -10.67
C PHE A 89 -2.47 6.50 -12.18
N ALA A 90 -2.36 7.61 -12.93
CA ALA A 90 -2.52 7.61 -14.39
C ALA A 90 -1.56 6.65 -15.12
N HIS A 91 -0.39 6.37 -14.55
CA HIS A 91 0.62 5.51 -15.18
C HIS A 91 0.33 4.01 -15.02
N ILE A 92 -0.57 3.63 -14.10
CA ILE A 92 -1.02 2.23 -13.91
C ILE A 92 -2.39 1.97 -14.53
N ASP A 93 -2.99 2.97 -15.18
CA ASP A 93 -4.25 2.81 -15.89
C ASP A 93 -4.08 2.00 -17.18
N GLY A 94 -4.42 0.71 -17.10
CA GLY A 94 -4.41 -0.23 -18.22
C GLY A 94 -5.57 -0.05 -19.21
N SER A 95 -6.57 0.79 -18.93
CA SER A 95 -7.68 1.07 -19.86
C SER A 95 -7.20 1.83 -21.11
N SER A 96 -6.05 2.49 -21.01
CA SER A 96 -5.39 3.21 -22.09
C SER A 96 -4.69 2.29 -23.11
N ASN A 97 -5.37 1.23 -23.59
CA ASN A 97 -5.04 0.33 -24.72
C ASN A 97 -3.54 0.04 -24.98
N ARG A 98 -2.71 0.05 -23.93
CA ARG A 98 -1.31 -0.34 -23.94
C ARG A 98 -1.28 -1.81 -23.59
N PHE A 99 -0.72 -2.61 -24.48
CA PHE A 99 -0.52 -4.04 -24.22
C PHE A 99 0.22 -4.22 -22.88
N MET A 100 -0.45 -4.87 -21.91
CA MET A 100 0.24 -5.38 -20.73
C MET A 100 1.22 -6.45 -21.22
N LYS A 101 2.51 -6.20 -21.02
CA LYS A 101 3.56 -7.16 -21.37
C LYS A 101 3.57 -8.23 -20.28
N VAL A 102 2.80 -9.30 -20.48
CA VAL A 102 2.87 -10.50 -19.66
C VAL A 102 4.15 -11.22 -20.08
N GLY A 103 5.14 -11.24 -19.20
CA GLY A 103 6.38 -11.99 -19.37
C GLY A 103 6.19 -13.48 -19.18
#